data_AF-A0A533XN82-F1
#
_entry.id   AF-A0A533XN82-F1
#
_cell.length_a   1.000
_cell.length_b   1.000
_cell.length_c   1.000
_cell.angle_alpha   90.00
_cell.angle_beta   90.00
_cell.angle_gamma   90.00
#
_symmetry.space_group_name_H-M   'P 1'
#
loop_
_entity.id
_entity.type
_entity.pdbx_description
1 polymer ?
#
loop_
_entity_poly.entity_id
_entity_poly.type
_entity_poly.pdbx_seq_one_letter_code
_entity_poly.pdbx_strand_id
1 'polypeptide(L)'
;IFNSTIHGDPYTPLLRAYVGDTMVFRLLHTLMNETMTWTLSGHTFLTERYAGDANRKNSIHIGIAERYDLVVPQAGGPRLQPGDYIHFNGRSSKFSEGAWGIVRVLDKEVPDLQKLPAGYSARNEIPKPQPVCPAGAPVKSFNVVAMDYPSMKFNPKAPEAIEVDFERKIQVANPDAKIYTLEEEASKVAGGLQPMPLTLRANVGDCVKINLKNKMKASRASFSAISLAFDPKDSLGANVGNNRGDQTIAPGESRAYTYYADPFIGEITSLVWDWGNVMVNPRNGLFGAVIIGPKGSQYRDPKTGADISLKNSWAADVIIDRSVQGNERRANYRDVALFFQDEDNIIGTSFMPYVQNVAGLTGINYRSEPYKYREETGCSLGKMFQPCVADKPEDPVTPLIEAHAGDPVRIHVLGANNEQNQMFSVEKHEWPIEPYMRGADQISVVEFSGSEVIDAFISSAGGPYKLPGDYVYSNQRLPYSQSGQWGYLRVLPAGDQRVMPLSGAVPGVKKAETMPPANPALPVAAR
;
A
#
# COMPACT_ATOMS: atom_id res chain seq x y z
N ILE A 1 -12.73 -15.15 -14.88
CA ILE A 1 -13.17 -13.98 -15.67
C ILE A 1 -12.08 -13.44 -16.59
N PHE A 2 -10.82 -13.30 -16.18
CA PHE A 2 -9.76 -12.72 -17.03
C PHE A 2 -9.02 -13.74 -17.92
N ASN A 3 -9.43 -15.01 -17.93
CA ASN A 3 -8.72 -16.07 -18.66
C ASN A 3 -9.19 -16.14 -20.12
N SER A 4 -8.31 -15.78 -21.05
CA SER A 4 -8.57 -15.75 -22.49
C SER A 4 -8.79 -17.14 -23.10
N THR A 5 -8.24 -18.19 -22.51
CA THR A 5 -8.48 -19.57 -23.00
C THR A 5 -9.92 -20.02 -22.80
N ILE A 6 -10.62 -19.42 -21.82
CA ILE A 6 -12.03 -19.72 -21.50
C ILE A 6 -12.96 -18.69 -22.15
N HIS A 7 -12.62 -17.41 -22.09
CA HIS A 7 -13.53 -16.31 -22.44
C HIS A 7 -13.16 -15.58 -23.75
N GLY A 8 -12.00 -15.89 -24.35
CA GLY A 8 -11.38 -15.05 -25.36
C GLY A 8 -10.67 -13.83 -24.76
N ASP A 9 -9.85 -13.17 -25.57
CA ASP A 9 -9.25 -11.89 -25.18
C ASP A 9 -10.34 -10.83 -24.97
N PRO A 10 -10.15 -9.87 -24.03
CA PRO A 10 -11.12 -8.82 -23.80
C PRO A 10 -11.26 -7.91 -25.02
N TYR A 11 -12.41 -7.27 -25.14
CA TYR A 11 -12.62 -6.22 -26.16
C TYR A 11 -11.89 -4.92 -25.85
N THR A 12 -11.43 -4.72 -24.61
CA THR A 12 -10.52 -3.61 -24.30
C THR A 12 -9.21 -3.78 -25.08
N PRO A 13 -8.52 -2.69 -25.45
CA PRO A 13 -7.31 -2.79 -26.26
C PRO A 13 -6.27 -3.75 -25.67
N LEU A 14 -5.92 -4.79 -26.43
CA LEU A 14 -4.86 -5.72 -26.06
C LEU A 14 -3.50 -5.15 -26.48
N LEU A 15 -2.72 -4.67 -25.50
CA LEU A 15 -1.36 -4.25 -25.77
C LEU A 15 -0.47 -5.48 -25.93
N ARG A 16 0.31 -5.55 -27.00
CA ARG A 16 1.26 -6.63 -27.27
C ARG A 16 2.66 -6.05 -27.41
N ALA A 17 3.62 -6.67 -26.74
CA ALA A 17 5.02 -6.28 -26.77
C ALA A 17 5.91 -7.53 -26.72
N TYR A 18 7.11 -7.45 -27.26
CA TYR A 18 8.11 -8.48 -26.99
C TYR A 18 8.81 -8.20 -25.66
N VAL A 19 9.31 -9.24 -24.99
CA VAL A 19 10.11 -9.09 -23.76
C VAL A 19 11.19 -8.02 -23.97
N GLY A 20 11.37 -7.13 -22.99
CA GLY A 20 12.35 -6.04 -23.06
C GLY A 20 11.88 -4.79 -23.81
N ASP A 21 10.86 -4.86 -24.66
CA ASP A 21 10.37 -3.67 -25.38
C ASP A 21 9.98 -2.54 -24.40
N THR A 22 10.37 -1.32 -24.73
CA THR A 22 9.89 -0.13 -24.01
C THR A 22 8.44 0.13 -24.38
N MET A 23 7.57 0.23 -23.38
CA MET A 23 6.15 0.55 -23.58
C MET A 23 5.87 1.96 -23.06
N VAL A 24 5.14 2.75 -23.84
CA VAL A 24 4.71 4.10 -23.43
C VAL A 24 3.18 4.13 -23.37
N PHE A 25 2.65 4.37 -22.17
CA PHE A 25 1.22 4.55 -21.93
C PHE A 25 0.93 6.04 -21.91
N ARG A 26 0.22 6.51 -22.94
CA ARG A 26 -0.29 7.89 -23.00
C ARG A 26 -1.71 7.87 -22.44
N LEU A 27 -1.82 8.17 -21.15
CA LEU A 27 -3.10 8.27 -20.47
C LEU A 27 -3.71 9.63 -20.79
N LEU A 28 -4.91 9.63 -21.37
CA LEU A 28 -5.67 10.83 -21.73
C LEU A 28 -7.04 10.72 -21.09
N HIS A 29 -7.33 11.58 -20.12
CA HIS A 29 -8.56 11.50 -19.35
C HIS A 29 -9.42 12.74 -19.61
N THR A 30 -10.13 12.77 -20.74
CA THR A 30 -10.64 14.02 -21.34
C THR A 30 -12.04 14.43 -20.89
N LEU A 31 -13.04 13.53 -20.96
CA LEU A 31 -14.47 13.85 -20.80
C LEU A 31 -15.17 13.06 -19.69
N MET A 32 -14.42 12.62 -18.67
CA MET A 32 -15.02 11.87 -17.55
C MET A 32 -15.56 12.81 -16.47
N ASN A 33 -16.58 12.37 -15.75
CA ASN A 33 -17.22 13.10 -14.65
C ASN A 33 -16.56 12.84 -13.28
N GLU A 34 -15.64 11.88 -13.23
CA GLU A 34 -14.93 11.43 -12.04
C GLU A 34 -13.49 11.16 -12.43
N THR A 35 -12.59 11.25 -11.47
CA THR A 35 -11.20 10.84 -11.61
C THR A 35 -11.05 9.32 -11.58
N MET A 36 -9.90 8.84 -12.06
CA MET A 36 -9.60 7.41 -12.12
C MET A 36 -8.22 7.11 -11.55
N THR A 37 -8.00 5.84 -11.27
CA THR A 37 -6.65 5.30 -11.03
C THR A 37 -6.32 4.36 -12.17
N TRP A 38 -5.06 4.39 -12.61
CA TRP A 38 -4.55 3.38 -13.52
C TRP A 38 -3.38 2.63 -12.89
N THR A 39 -3.53 1.30 -12.80
CA THR A 39 -2.56 0.41 -12.17
C THR A 39 -2.09 -0.65 -13.17
N LEU A 40 -0.80 -0.90 -13.21
CA LEU A 40 -0.17 -1.93 -14.05
C LEU A 40 0.54 -2.97 -13.18
N SER A 41 0.26 -4.24 -13.42
CA SER A 41 0.91 -5.34 -12.70
C SER A 41 2.31 -5.66 -13.24
N GLY A 42 3.24 -5.98 -12.35
CA GLY A 42 4.58 -6.51 -12.66
C GLY A 42 5.55 -5.53 -13.32
N HIS A 43 5.13 -4.28 -13.50
CA HIS A 43 5.90 -3.22 -14.12
C HIS A 43 5.83 -1.96 -13.28
N THR A 44 6.82 -1.10 -13.47
CA THR A 44 6.86 0.22 -12.85
C THR A 44 7.26 1.27 -13.86
N PHE A 45 6.88 2.51 -13.57
CA PHE A 45 7.23 3.71 -14.31
C PHE A 45 7.66 4.80 -13.32
N LEU A 46 8.37 5.80 -13.83
CA LEU A 46 8.70 7.00 -13.06
C LEU A 46 7.50 7.95 -13.10
N THR A 47 7.16 8.57 -11.97
CA THR A 47 6.16 9.64 -11.89
C THR A 47 6.54 10.82 -12.77
N GLU A 48 7.81 11.24 -12.68
CA GLU A 48 8.40 12.26 -13.54
C GLU A 48 9.31 11.63 -14.60
N ARG A 49 8.78 11.44 -15.81
CA ARG A 49 9.43 10.65 -16.88
C ARG A 49 10.86 11.07 -17.26
N TYR A 50 11.24 12.32 -17.00
CA TYR A 50 12.54 12.89 -17.37
C TYR A 50 13.49 13.06 -16.19
N ALA A 51 13.03 12.82 -14.97
CA ALA A 51 13.85 12.83 -13.78
C ALA A 51 14.18 11.39 -13.40
N GLY A 52 15.44 10.98 -13.62
CA GLY A 52 15.88 9.60 -13.37
C GLY A 52 15.85 9.19 -11.90
N ASP A 53 15.80 10.16 -11.01
CA ASP A 53 15.65 10.04 -9.56
C ASP A 53 14.21 10.30 -9.09
N ALA A 54 13.22 10.31 -9.98
CA ALA A 54 11.81 10.39 -9.60
C ALA A 54 11.32 9.12 -8.92
N ASN A 55 10.19 9.24 -8.23
CA ASN A 55 9.54 8.12 -7.58
C ASN A 55 9.07 7.09 -8.61
N ARG A 56 9.33 5.82 -8.29
CA ARG A 56 8.97 4.69 -9.11
C ARG A 56 7.68 4.08 -8.58
N LYS A 57 6.65 4.07 -9.40
CA LYS A 57 5.31 3.58 -9.06
C LYS A 57 4.81 2.60 -10.11
N ASN A 58 3.73 1.90 -9.80
CA ASN A 58 2.98 1.05 -10.72
C ASN A 58 1.50 1.44 -10.81
N SER A 59 1.08 2.43 -10.03
CA SER A 59 -0.25 2.99 -9.99
C SER A 59 -0.15 4.52 -9.98
N ILE A 60 -1.07 5.18 -10.68
CA ILE A 60 -1.16 6.64 -10.67
C ILE A 60 -2.62 7.08 -10.77
N HIS A 61 -2.93 8.09 -9.99
CA HIS A 61 -4.13 8.90 -10.12
C HIS A 61 -4.15 9.69 -11.43
N ILE A 62 -5.32 9.79 -12.07
CA ILE A 62 -5.53 10.66 -13.22
C ILE A 62 -6.85 11.43 -13.10
N GLY A 63 -6.72 12.75 -13.10
CA GLY A 63 -7.81 13.71 -12.96
C GLY A 63 -8.53 14.03 -14.26
N ILE A 64 -9.58 14.86 -14.17
CA ILE A 64 -10.34 15.33 -15.33
C ILE A 64 -9.48 16.28 -16.17
N ALA A 65 -9.45 16.04 -17.48
CA ALA A 65 -8.64 16.73 -18.47
C ALA A 65 -7.10 16.60 -18.27
N GLU A 66 -6.66 15.59 -17.51
CA GLU A 66 -5.24 15.32 -17.33
C GLU A 66 -4.65 14.40 -18.42
N ARG A 67 -3.33 14.51 -18.58
CA ARG A 67 -2.53 13.65 -19.44
C ARG A 67 -1.25 13.23 -18.74
N TYR A 68 -0.96 11.94 -18.79
CA TYR A 68 0.33 11.38 -18.41
C TYR A 68 0.94 10.58 -19.56
N ASP A 69 2.25 10.73 -19.75
CA ASP A 69 3.03 9.90 -20.66
C ASP A 69 3.95 9.00 -19.81
N LEU A 70 3.46 7.83 -19.43
CA LEU A 70 4.15 6.90 -18.54
C LEU A 70 5.05 5.96 -19.35
N VAL A 71 6.33 5.93 -19.02
CA VAL A 71 7.33 5.09 -19.69
C VAL A 71 7.61 3.86 -18.85
N VAL A 72 7.22 2.69 -19.36
CA VAL A 72 7.61 1.38 -18.83
C VAL A 72 8.86 0.94 -19.58
N PRO A 73 10.02 0.85 -18.92
CA PRO A 73 11.31 0.74 -19.59
C PRO A 73 11.55 -0.62 -20.25
N GLN A 74 10.88 -1.67 -19.79
CA GLN A 74 11.04 -3.02 -20.30
C GLN A 74 9.78 -3.85 -20.04
N ALA A 75 9.20 -4.40 -21.11
CA ALA A 75 8.11 -5.36 -21.05
C ALA A 75 8.58 -6.67 -20.41
N GLY A 76 7.77 -7.23 -19.52
CA GLY A 76 8.12 -8.35 -18.65
C GLY A 76 8.78 -7.93 -17.33
N GLY A 77 8.81 -6.62 -17.03
CA GLY A 77 9.38 -6.09 -15.80
C GLY A 77 10.90 -6.31 -15.68
N PRO A 78 11.48 -6.05 -14.49
CA PRO A 78 12.94 -6.12 -14.29
C PRO A 78 13.56 -7.51 -14.45
N ARG A 79 12.73 -8.57 -14.42
CA ARG A 79 13.16 -9.95 -14.62
C ARG A 79 12.85 -10.49 -16.00
N LEU A 80 12.34 -9.66 -16.92
CA LEU A 80 12.06 -10.01 -18.31
C LEU A 80 11.11 -11.23 -18.43
N GLN A 81 10.07 -11.29 -17.59
CA GLN A 81 9.14 -12.41 -17.54
C GLN A 81 8.05 -12.29 -18.62
N PRO A 82 7.94 -13.24 -19.57
CA PRO A 82 6.89 -13.25 -20.58
C PRO A 82 5.59 -13.82 -20.01
N GLY A 83 4.48 -13.37 -20.55
CA GLY A 83 3.14 -13.74 -20.13
C GLY A 83 2.18 -12.56 -20.21
N ASP A 84 0.95 -12.80 -19.76
CA ASP A 84 -0.10 -11.80 -19.77
C ASP A 84 -0.19 -11.11 -18.40
N TYR A 85 -0.03 -9.80 -18.40
CA TYR A 85 -0.20 -8.92 -17.26
C TYR A 85 -1.53 -8.20 -17.35
N ILE A 86 -2.03 -7.74 -16.21
CA ILE A 86 -3.25 -6.93 -16.15
C ILE A 86 -2.90 -5.46 -15.89
N HIS A 87 -3.60 -4.57 -16.58
CA HIS A 87 -3.74 -3.18 -16.17
C HIS A 87 -5.21 -2.91 -15.86
N PHE A 88 -5.49 -2.06 -14.88
CA PHE A 88 -6.84 -1.93 -14.36
C PHE A 88 -7.04 -0.67 -13.53
N ASN A 89 -8.30 -0.31 -13.31
CA ASN A 89 -8.69 0.73 -12.37
C ASN A 89 -8.82 0.14 -10.96
N GLY A 90 -8.18 0.79 -9.97
CA GLY A 90 -8.22 0.34 -8.58
C GLY A 90 -9.51 0.63 -7.84
N ARG A 91 -10.44 1.40 -8.43
CA ARG A 91 -11.81 1.58 -7.92
C ARG A 91 -12.66 0.39 -8.36
N SER A 92 -13.23 -0.34 -7.39
CA SER A 92 -13.95 -1.58 -7.67
C SER A 92 -15.15 -1.39 -8.59
N SER A 93 -15.91 -0.29 -8.46
CA SER A 93 -16.99 0.06 -9.39
C SER A 93 -16.49 0.18 -10.83
N LYS A 94 -15.46 1.01 -11.09
CA LYS A 94 -14.89 1.21 -12.43
C LYS A 94 -14.24 -0.05 -12.99
N PHE A 95 -13.60 -0.83 -12.14
CA PHE A 95 -13.10 -2.14 -12.50
C PHE A 95 -14.23 -3.05 -13.01
N SER A 96 -15.36 -3.11 -12.29
CA SER A 96 -16.53 -3.91 -12.66
C SER A 96 -17.26 -3.42 -13.91
N GLU A 97 -17.22 -2.11 -14.19
CA GLU A 97 -17.72 -1.49 -15.42
C GLU A 97 -16.87 -1.86 -16.66
N GLY A 98 -15.70 -2.48 -16.46
CA GLY A 98 -14.82 -2.95 -17.53
C GLY A 98 -13.54 -2.13 -17.72
N ALA A 99 -13.17 -1.26 -16.77
CA ALA A 99 -11.93 -0.49 -16.81
C ALA A 99 -10.69 -1.35 -16.47
N TRP A 100 -10.44 -2.37 -17.29
CA TRP A 100 -9.27 -3.24 -17.21
C TRP A 100 -8.92 -3.80 -18.59
N GLY A 101 -7.67 -4.25 -18.75
CA GLY A 101 -7.19 -4.85 -19.98
C GLY A 101 -5.90 -5.62 -19.77
N ILE A 102 -5.40 -6.21 -20.85
CA ILE A 102 -4.27 -7.13 -20.83
C ILE A 102 -3.07 -6.50 -21.55
N VAL A 103 -1.91 -6.63 -20.92
CA VAL A 103 -0.60 -6.42 -21.55
C VAL A 103 0.02 -7.79 -21.79
N ARG A 104 0.09 -8.21 -23.05
CA ARG A 104 0.64 -9.49 -23.48
C ARG A 104 2.11 -9.32 -23.87
N VAL A 105 2.99 -9.95 -23.09
CA VAL A 105 4.44 -9.92 -23.30
C VAL A 105 4.89 -11.25 -23.91
N LEU A 106 5.38 -11.19 -25.15
CA LEU A 106 5.78 -12.33 -25.97
C LEU A 106 7.29 -12.57 -25.93
N ASP A 107 7.72 -13.82 -25.79
CA ASP A 107 9.13 -14.23 -25.83
C ASP A 107 9.58 -14.77 -27.20
N LYS A 108 8.66 -14.81 -28.18
CA LYS A 108 8.89 -15.34 -29.52
C LYS A 108 8.18 -14.49 -30.55
N GLU A 109 8.81 -14.32 -31.71
CA GLU A 109 8.23 -13.61 -32.85
C GLU A 109 6.91 -14.25 -33.30
N VAL A 110 5.94 -13.40 -33.60
CA VAL A 110 4.63 -13.77 -34.16
C VAL A 110 4.42 -13.03 -35.48
N PRO A 111 3.68 -13.61 -36.44
CA PRO A 111 3.57 -13.05 -37.80
C PRO A 111 2.85 -11.69 -37.86
N ASP A 112 2.10 -11.32 -36.83
CA ASP A 112 1.23 -10.15 -36.78
C ASP A 112 1.71 -9.07 -35.78
N LEU A 113 2.95 -9.16 -35.30
CA LEU A 113 3.59 -8.13 -34.47
C LEU A 113 5.04 -7.92 -34.93
N GLN A 114 5.34 -6.73 -35.42
CA GLN A 114 6.70 -6.35 -35.81
C GLN A 114 7.55 -6.01 -34.59
N LYS A 115 8.85 -6.35 -34.64
CA LYS A 115 9.82 -5.94 -33.61
C LYS A 115 10.09 -4.44 -33.69
N LEU A 116 10.38 -3.83 -32.54
CA LEU A 116 10.79 -2.43 -32.51
C LEU A 116 12.20 -2.27 -33.13
N PRO A 117 12.41 -1.32 -34.08
CA PRO A 117 13.67 -1.16 -34.82
C PRO A 117 14.93 -0.93 -33.96
N ALA A 118 14.73 -0.47 -32.72
CA ALA A 118 15.76 -0.23 -31.72
C ALA A 118 15.31 -0.74 -30.33
N GLY A 119 14.83 -1.99 -30.25
CA GLY A 119 14.42 -2.62 -28.98
C GLY A 119 15.51 -2.61 -27.90
N TYR A 120 15.19 -3.11 -26.69
CA TYR A 120 16.03 -3.08 -25.47
C TYR A 120 17.55 -3.21 -25.68
N SER A 121 17.96 -4.14 -26.55
CA SER A 121 19.37 -4.52 -26.75
C SER A 121 20.11 -3.69 -27.80
N ALA A 122 19.43 -2.79 -28.53
CA ALA A 122 19.90 -2.17 -29.78
C ALA A 122 20.39 -3.20 -30.84
N ARG A 123 20.10 -4.49 -30.62
CA ARG A 123 20.53 -5.64 -31.45
C ARG A 123 19.34 -6.31 -32.18
N ASN A 124 18.13 -5.76 -32.04
CA ASN A 124 16.90 -6.31 -32.63
C ASN A 124 16.63 -7.79 -32.23
N GLU A 125 17.07 -8.17 -31.03
CA GLU A 125 16.92 -9.50 -30.42
C GLU A 125 15.97 -9.42 -29.23
N ILE A 126 15.07 -10.42 -29.11
CA ILE A 126 14.22 -10.60 -27.94
C ILE A 126 15.10 -11.20 -26.82
N PRO A 127 15.31 -10.49 -25.70
CA PRO A 127 16.12 -10.98 -24.60
C PRO A 127 15.47 -12.17 -23.90
N LYS A 128 16.31 -13.02 -23.30
CA LYS A 128 15.84 -14.19 -22.56
C LYS A 128 15.30 -13.79 -21.18
N PRO A 129 14.23 -14.46 -20.71
CA PRO A 129 13.75 -14.30 -19.34
C PRO A 129 14.83 -14.68 -18.33
N GLN A 130 14.93 -13.93 -17.24
CA GLN A 130 15.84 -14.24 -16.14
C GLN A 130 15.10 -15.06 -15.06
N PRO A 131 15.77 -15.79 -14.15
CA PRO A 131 15.08 -16.34 -12.99
C PRO A 131 14.45 -15.22 -12.16
N VAL A 132 13.20 -15.37 -11.70
CA VAL A 132 12.52 -14.36 -10.86
C VAL A 132 13.41 -13.97 -9.68
N CYS A 133 13.84 -14.96 -8.90
CA CYS A 133 14.85 -14.79 -7.86
C CYS A 133 16.24 -15.20 -8.40
N PRO A 134 17.22 -14.29 -8.43
CA PRO A 134 18.60 -14.64 -8.76
C PRO A 134 19.20 -15.71 -7.82
N ALA A 135 20.18 -16.46 -8.32
CA ALA A 135 20.92 -17.40 -7.49
C ALA A 135 21.66 -16.67 -6.36
N GLY A 136 21.51 -17.14 -5.13
CA GLY A 136 22.13 -16.54 -3.93
C GLY A 136 21.37 -15.35 -3.33
N ALA A 137 20.23 -14.94 -3.90
CA ALA A 137 19.35 -13.97 -3.26
C ALA A 137 18.85 -14.53 -1.90
N PRO A 138 18.97 -13.79 -0.78
CA PRO A 138 18.42 -14.22 0.50
C PRO A 138 16.93 -14.51 0.39
N VAL A 139 16.48 -15.62 0.96
CA VAL A 139 15.07 -16.03 0.88
C VAL A 139 14.36 -15.74 2.20
N LYS A 140 13.29 -14.95 2.13
CA LYS A 140 12.34 -14.75 3.23
C LYS A 140 11.05 -15.52 2.93
N SER A 141 10.73 -16.48 3.80
CA SER A 141 9.54 -17.33 3.65
C SER A 141 8.50 -16.98 4.73
N PHE A 142 7.26 -16.79 4.31
CA PHE A 142 6.13 -16.49 5.19
C PHE A 142 5.00 -17.49 4.97
N ASN A 143 4.51 -18.08 6.06
CA ASN A 143 3.32 -18.94 6.03
C ASN A 143 2.10 -18.09 6.38
N VAL A 144 1.27 -17.83 5.38
CA VAL A 144 0.13 -16.91 5.46
C VAL A 144 -1.16 -17.70 5.37
N VAL A 145 -2.15 -17.31 6.16
CA VAL A 145 -3.50 -17.86 6.14
C VAL A 145 -4.48 -16.78 5.72
N ALA A 146 -5.31 -17.06 4.71
CA ALA A 146 -6.53 -16.30 4.46
C ALA A 146 -7.68 -16.95 5.25
N MET A 147 -8.42 -16.18 6.05
CA MET A 147 -9.51 -16.70 6.89
C MET A 147 -10.66 -15.71 7.05
N ASP A 148 -11.86 -16.23 7.32
CA ASP A 148 -13.01 -15.42 7.70
C ASP A 148 -12.86 -14.90 9.15
N TYR A 149 -13.32 -13.67 9.40
CA TYR A 149 -13.30 -13.02 10.71
C TYR A 149 -14.61 -12.24 10.96
N PRO A 150 -15.75 -12.95 11.13
CA PRO A 150 -17.08 -12.32 11.19
C PRO A 150 -17.32 -11.43 12.42
N SER A 151 -16.44 -11.49 13.42
CA SER A 151 -16.49 -10.64 14.61
C SER A 151 -15.84 -9.26 14.41
N MET A 152 -15.51 -8.87 13.18
CA MET A 152 -14.84 -7.61 12.90
C MET A 152 -15.69 -6.41 13.34
N LYS A 153 -15.20 -5.70 14.36
CA LYS A 153 -15.73 -4.39 14.78
C LYS A 153 -14.65 -3.33 14.60
N PHE A 154 -14.92 -2.33 13.76
CA PHE A 154 -14.01 -1.22 13.48
C PHE A 154 -13.91 -0.29 14.69
N ASN A 155 -14.99 -0.18 15.46
CA ASN A 155 -14.97 0.43 16.77
C ASN A 155 -15.76 -0.45 17.75
N PRO A 156 -15.10 -1.11 18.72
CA PRO A 156 -15.80 -1.98 19.67
C PRO A 156 -16.74 -1.22 20.63
N LYS A 157 -16.61 0.12 20.72
CA LYS A 157 -17.39 0.97 21.63
C LYS A 157 -18.60 1.63 20.95
N ALA A 158 -18.64 1.64 19.62
CA ALA A 158 -19.70 2.24 18.83
C ALA A 158 -20.79 1.22 18.46
N PRO A 159 -22.02 1.66 18.12
CA PRO A 159 -23.02 0.79 17.51
C PRO A 159 -22.52 0.23 16.16
N GLU A 160 -23.05 -0.91 15.73
CA GLU A 160 -22.61 -1.60 14.51
C GLU A 160 -22.89 -0.79 13.23
N ALA A 161 -23.83 0.15 13.28
CA ALA A 161 -24.11 1.09 12.22
C ALA A 161 -24.55 2.44 12.79
N ILE A 162 -24.19 3.55 12.12
CA ILE A 162 -24.54 4.91 12.50
C ILE A 162 -25.26 5.58 11.34
N GLU A 163 -26.47 6.09 11.56
CA GLU A 163 -27.25 6.77 10.52
C GLU A 163 -26.65 8.14 10.16
N VAL A 164 -26.54 8.40 8.86
CA VAL A 164 -25.94 9.64 8.33
C VAL A 164 -26.95 10.54 7.64
N ASP A 165 -27.25 10.28 6.37
CA ASP A 165 -28.16 11.04 5.51
C ASP A 165 -29.08 10.06 4.77
N PHE A 166 -30.34 10.41 4.56
CA PHE A 166 -31.27 9.67 3.69
C PHE A 166 -31.30 8.16 3.95
N GLU A 167 -31.40 7.75 5.22
CA GLU A 167 -31.39 6.34 5.67
C GLU A 167 -30.08 5.57 5.40
N ARG A 168 -29.05 6.23 4.86
CA ARG A 168 -27.72 5.66 4.66
C ARG A 168 -27.00 5.58 6.01
N LYS A 169 -26.15 4.58 6.17
CA LYS A 169 -25.46 4.30 7.43
C LYS A 169 -23.97 4.07 7.22
N ILE A 170 -23.15 4.62 8.10
CA ILE A 170 -21.77 4.16 8.26
C ILE A 170 -21.81 2.77 8.89
N GLN A 171 -21.12 1.81 8.29
CA GLN A 171 -20.96 0.46 8.86
C GLN A 171 -19.71 0.43 9.74
N VAL A 172 -19.88 0.10 11.02
CA VAL A 172 -18.80 0.04 12.02
C VAL A 172 -18.50 -1.41 12.43
N ALA A 173 -19.23 -2.37 11.86
CA ALA A 173 -18.93 -3.79 11.90
C ALA A 173 -18.93 -4.37 10.48
N ASN A 174 -18.16 -5.44 10.28
CA ASN A 174 -18.16 -6.18 9.02
C ASN A 174 -18.29 -7.70 9.29
N PRO A 175 -19.53 -8.25 9.25
CA PRO A 175 -19.76 -9.67 9.50
C PRO A 175 -19.19 -10.59 8.41
N ASP A 176 -18.87 -10.06 7.23
CA ASP A 176 -18.30 -10.81 6.11
C ASP A 176 -16.77 -10.69 6.02
N ALA A 177 -16.15 -10.07 7.04
CA ALA A 177 -14.75 -9.72 7.02
C ALA A 177 -13.83 -10.94 6.80
N LYS A 178 -12.76 -10.69 6.05
CA LYS A 178 -11.73 -11.65 5.67
C LYS A 178 -10.39 -11.00 5.91
N ILE A 179 -9.43 -11.78 6.36
CA ILE A 179 -8.10 -11.27 6.72
C ILE A 179 -7.01 -12.21 6.23
N TYR A 180 -5.86 -11.63 5.94
CA TYR A 180 -4.60 -12.36 5.95
C TYR A 180 -3.96 -12.27 7.33
N THR A 181 -3.41 -13.38 7.81
CA THR A 181 -2.62 -13.43 9.04
C THR A 181 -1.49 -14.45 8.88
N LEU A 182 -0.45 -14.38 9.72
CA LEU A 182 0.55 -15.44 9.76
C LEU A 182 -0.05 -16.70 10.41
N GLU A 183 0.37 -17.88 9.94
CA GLU A 183 -0.16 -19.14 10.45
C GLU A 183 0.02 -19.30 11.97
N GLU A 184 1.14 -18.80 12.51
CA GLU A 184 1.43 -18.78 13.95
C GLU A 184 0.52 -17.84 14.77
N GLU A 185 -0.13 -16.88 14.12
CA GLU A 185 -1.05 -15.92 14.77
C GLU A 185 -2.52 -16.33 14.63
N ALA A 186 -2.84 -17.22 13.69
CA ALA A 186 -4.21 -17.59 13.33
C ALA A 186 -5.06 -18.04 14.55
N SER A 187 -4.48 -18.81 15.48
CA SER A 187 -5.19 -19.24 16.70
C SER A 187 -5.46 -18.09 17.66
N LYS A 188 -4.56 -17.10 17.78
CA LYS A 188 -4.76 -15.92 18.64
C LYS A 188 -5.85 -15.03 18.05
N VAL A 189 -5.85 -14.84 16.73
CA VAL A 189 -6.86 -14.08 16.02
C VAL A 189 -8.23 -14.77 16.13
N ALA A 190 -8.30 -16.08 15.93
CA ALA A 190 -9.53 -16.85 16.16
C ALA A 190 -10.03 -16.79 17.62
N GLY A 191 -9.12 -16.57 18.58
CA GLY A 191 -9.42 -16.35 19.99
C GLY A 191 -9.91 -14.94 20.35
N GLY A 192 -10.09 -14.05 19.37
CA GLY A 192 -10.63 -12.70 19.57
C GLY A 192 -9.58 -11.58 19.61
N LEU A 193 -8.31 -11.87 19.30
CA LEU A 193 -7.33 -10.81 19.04
C LEU A 193 -7.77 -10.02 17.81
N GLN A 194 -8.05 -8.73 18.01
CA GLN A 194 -8.46 -7.86 16.92
C GLN A 194 -7.28 -7.68 15.94
N PRO A 195 -7.44 -8.12 14.68
CA PRO A 195 -6.33 -8.15 13.73
C PRO A 195 -6.01 -6.76 13.19
N MET A 196 -4.84 -6.69 12.55
CA MET A 196 -4.39 -5.63 11.66
C MET A 196 -4.15 -6.24 10.27
N PRO A 197 -4.22 -5.47 9.17
CA PRO A 197 -3.90 -5.98 7.84
C PRO A 197 -2.47 -6.53 7.80
N LEU A 198 -2.28 -7.64 7.07
CA LEU A 198 -0.98 -8.31 6.99
C LEU A 198 0.07 -7.35 6.46
N THR A 199 1.13 -7.11 7.22
CA THR A 199 2.23 -6.24 6.80
C THR A 199 3.55 -6.99 6.96
N LEU A 200 4.11 -7.39 5.82
CA LEU A 200 5.37 -8.12 5.73
C LEU A 200 6.51 -7.20 5.30
N ARG A 201 7.73 -7.50 5.72
CA ARG A 201 8.92 -6.72 5.37
C ARG A 201 10.02 -7.57 4.75
N ALA A 202 10.59 -7.05 3.67
CA ALA A 202 11.76 -7.62 3.00
C ALA A 202 12.72 -6.49 2.61
N ASN A 203 13.96 -6.83 2.27
CA ASN A 203 14.96 -5.86 1.86
C ASN A 203 15.16 -5.92 0.34
N VAL A 204 15.65 -4.82 -0.24
CA VAL A 204 16.13 -4.83 -1.64
C VAL A 204 17.13 -5.98 -1.84
N GLY A 205 16.86 -6.83 -2.83
CA GLY A 205 17.63 -8.03 -3.14
C GLY A 205 17.13 -9.32 -2.47
N ASP A 206 16.10 -9.27 -1.63
CA ASP A 206 15.49 -10.47 -1.05
C ASP A 206 14.52 -11.14 -2.04
N CYS A 207 14.54 -12.47 -2.06
CA CYS A 207 13.50 -13.31 -2.64
C CYS A 207 12.43 -13.58 -1.58
N VAL A 208 11.17 -13.25 -1.85
CA VAL A 208 10.05 -13.42 -0.92
C VAL A 208 9.20 -14.60 -1.37
N LYS A 209 9.03 -15.59 -0.50
CA LYS A 209 8.15 -16.75 -0.71
C LYS A 209 6.96 -16.68 0.24
N ILE A 210 5.76 -16.68 -0.32
CA ILE A 210 4.51 -16.69 0.44
C ILE A 210 3.83 -18.04 0.28
N ASN A 211 3.79 -18.83 1.34
CA ASN A 211 3.00 -20.05 1.39
C ASN A 211 1.61 -19.68 1.90
N LEU A 212 0.66 -19.47 0.98
CA LEU A 212 -0.71 -19.12 1.32
C LEU A 212 -1.55 -20.38 1.51
N LYS A 213 -2.30 -20.43 2.61
CA LYS A 213 -3.35 -21.42 2.89
C LYS A 213 -4.70 -20.75 2.99
N ASN A 214 -5.70 -21.25 2.27
CA ASN A 214 -7.05 -20.73 2.33
C ASN A 214 -7.87 -21.50 3.37
N LYS A 215 -8.22 -20.85 4.48
CA LYS A 215 -9.11 -21.37 5.53
C LYS A 215 -10.49 -20.69 5.52
N MET A 216 -10.81 -19.89 4.50
CA MET A 216 -12.16 -19.34 4.35
C MET A 216 -13.15 -20.45 3.99
N LYS A 217 -14.44 -20.24 4.33
CA LYS A 217 -15.49 -21.24 4.14
C LYS A 217 -15.86 -21.48 2.68
N ALA A 218 -15.93 -20.41 1.89
CA ALA A 218 -16.52 -20.46 0.54
C ALA A 218 -15.70 -19.71 -0.53
N SER A 219 -15.06 -18.59 -0.17
CA SER A 219 -14.34 -17.77 -1.14
C SER A 219 -13.02 -18.41 -1.55
N ARG A 220 -12.64 -18.26 -2.81
CA ARG A 220 -11.26 -18.51 -3.24
C ARG A 220 -10.36 -17.41 -2.71
N ALA A 221 -9.07 -17.71 -2.58
CA ALA A 221 -8.05 -16.74 -2.18
C ALA A 221 -6.93 -16.68 -3.21
N SER A 222 -6.18 -15.60 -3.22
CA SER A 222 -4.84 -15.56 -3.80
C SER A 222 -3.95 -14.60 -3.01
N PHE A 223 -2.71 -14.41 -3.45
CA PHE A 223 -1.82 -13.37 -2.94
C PHE A 223 -1.23 -12.67 -4.15
N SER A 224 -1.32 -11.34 -4.21
CA SER A 224 -0.85 -10.57 -5.36
C SER A 224 -0.11 -9.32 -4.91
N ALA A 225 1.22 -9.37 -4.92
CA ALA A 225 2.10 -8.24 -4.66
C ALA A 225 2.59 -7.64 -5.99
N ILE A 226 1.68 -6.94 -6.68
CA ILE A 226 1.85 -6.53 -8.09
C ILE A 226 2.98 -5.51 -8.36
N SER A 227 3.53 -4.89 -7.32
CA SER A 227 4.62 -3.90 -7.46
C SER A 227 6.00 -4.53 -7.39
N LEU A 228 6.08 -5.82 -7.03
CA LEU A 228 7.34 -6.59 -7.01
C LEU A 228 7.55 -7.32 -8.34
N ALA A 229 8.75 -7.85 -8.53
CA ALA A 229 9.01 -8.73 -9.67
C ALA A 229 8.47 -10.14 -9.41
N PHE A 230 7.76 -10.71 -10.38
CA PHE A 230 7.21 -12.07 -10.33
C PHE A 230 7.07 -12.64 -11.75
N ASP A 231 6.90 -13.96 -11.87
CA ASP A 231 6.46 -14.59 -13.13
C ASP A 231 4.92 -14.50 -13.22
N PRO A 232 4.34 -13.80 -14.21
CA PRO A 232 2.89 -13.62 -14.33
C PRO A 232 2.14 -14.93 -14.55
N LYS A 233 2.82 -16.01 -15.00
CA LYS A 233 2.22 -17.33 -15.20
C LYS A 233 2.12 -18.14 -13.91
N ASP A 234 2.80 -17.72 -12.85
CA ASP A 234 2.91 -18.48 -11.60
C ASP A 234 2.47 -17.70 -10.36
N SER A 235 2.87 -16.43 -10.26
CA SER A 235 2.83 -15.67 -9.01
C SER A 235 2.13 -14.30 -9.13
N LEU A 236 1.36 -14.07 -10.19
CA LEU A 236 0.47 -12.90 -10.31
C LEU A 236 -0.68 -12.98 -9.29
N GLY A 237 -1.13 -14.19 -8.96
CA GLY A 237 -2.30 -14.39 -8.09
C GLY A 237 -3.64 -14.25 -8.80
N ALA A 238 -3.65 -14.02 -10.11
CA ALA A 238 -4.84 -13.91 -10.94
C ALA A 238 -4.69 -14.73 -12.23
N ASN A 239 -5.80 -15.27 -12.73
CA ASN A 239 -5.83 -16.04 -13.98
C ASN A 239 -6.05 -15.09 -15.16
N VAL A 240 -4.98 -14.50 -15.66
CA VAL A 240 -5.01 -13.44 -16.68
C VAL A 240 -4.56 -13.97 -18.04
N GLY A 241 -5.36 -13.68 -19.06
CA GLY A 241 -5.03 -13.94 -20.45
C GLY A 241 -4.80 -15.42 -20.74
N ASN A 242 -3.71 -15.70 -21.46
CA ASN A 242 -3.24 -17.02 -21.85
C ASN A 242 -2.29 -17.66 -20.83
N ASN A 243 -2.09 -17.04 -19.66
CA ASN A 243 -1.32 -17.66 -18.59
C ASN A 243 -2.02 -18.97 -18.17
N ARG A 244 -1.26 -20.06 -18.16
CA ARG A 244 -1.80 -21.39 -17.87
C ARG A 244 -1.94 -21.62 -16.37
N GLY A 245 -2.89 -22.47 -16.01
CA GLY A 245 -3.11 -22.90 -14.64
C GLY A 245 -4.02 -21.96 -13.85
N ASP A 246 -4.32 -22.38 -12.63
CA ASP A 246 -5.08 -21.60 -11.67
C ASP A 246 -4.14 -21.08 -10.58
N GLN A 247 -4.02 -19.76 -10.50
CA GLN A 247 -3.19 -19.05 -9.51
C GLN A 247 -3.99 -18.64 -8.28
N THR A 248 -5.30 -18.91 -8.25
CA THR A 248 -6.14 -18.75 -7.06
C THR A 248 -6.31 -20.11 -6.38
N ILE A 249 -6.57 -20.14 -5.08
CA ILE A 249 -6.73 -21.36 -4.30
C ILE A 249 -8.14 -21.51 -3.72
N ALA A 250 -8.73 -22.70 -3.88
CA ALA A 250 -10.02 -23.05 -3.30
C ALA A 250 -9.96 -23.10 -1.76
N PRO A 251 -11.12 -23.06 -1.05
CA PRO A 251 -11.18 -23.37 0.37
C PRO A 251 -10.46 -24.69 0.71
N GLY A 252 -9.59 -24.67 1.73
CA GLY A 252 -8.80 -25.82 2.19
C GLY A 252 -7.46 -26.02 1.48
N GLU A 253 -7.28 -25.44 0.29
CA GLU A 253 -6.07 -25.61 -0.52
C GLU A 253 -4.94 -24.66 -0.11
N SER A 254 -3.76 -24.88 -0.65
CA SER A 254 -2.57 -24.05 -0.42
C SER A 254 -1.72 -23.89 -1.67
N ARG A 255 -1.01 -22.77 -1.78
CA ARG A 255 -0.09 -22.47 -2.89
C ARG A 255 1.05 -21.59 -2.41
N ALA A 256 2.22 -21.74 -3.04
CA ALA A 256 3.34 -20.83 -2.88
C ALA A 256 3.34 -19.75 -3.98
N TYR A 257 3.58 -18.49 -3.59
CA TYR A 257 3.85 -17.37 -4.49
C TYR A 257 5.28 -16.89 -4.28
N THR A 258 5.97 -16.54 -5.37
CA THR A 258 7.36 -16.09 -5.35
C THR A 258 7.48 -14.69 -5.94
N TYR A 259 8.04 -13.78 -5.14
CA TYR A 259 8.33 -12.41 -5.53
C TYR A 259 9.82 -12.10 -5.33
N TYR A 260 10.33 -11.12 -6.06
CA TYR A 260 11.68 -10.63 -5.88
C TYR A 260 11.68 -9.11 -5.71
N ALA A 261 12.34 -8.64 -4.66
CA ALA A 261 12.58 -7.24 -4.36
C ALA A 261 13.74 -6.73 -5.24
N ASP A 262 13.48 -6.60 -6.54
CA ASP A 262 14.53 -6.31 -7.52
C ASP A 262 15.22 -4.96 -7.26
N PRO A 263 16.57 -4.91 -7.21
CA PRO A 263 17.32 -3.66 -7.08
C PRO A 263 16.97 -2.58 -8.11
N PHE A 264 16.51 -2.95 -9.30
CA PHE A 264 15.99 -2.03 -10.31
C PHE A 264 14.77 -1.24 -9.83
N ILE A 265 13.90 -1.89 -9.04
CA ILE A 265 12.73 -1.23 -8.46
C ILE A 265 13.16 -0.41 -7.24
N GLY A 266 14.06 -0.96 -6.43
CA GLY A 266 14.55 -0.32 -5.21
C GLY A 266 13.57 -0.48 -4.05
N GLU A 267 13.55 0.51 -3.16
CA GLU A 267 12.61 0.54 -2.03
C GLU A 267 11.20 0.86 -2.53
N ILE A 268 10.25 -0.02 -2.24
CA ILE A 268 8.87 0.12 -2.70
C ILE A 268 7.93 -0.59 -1.73
N THR A 269 6.68 -0.15 -1.68
CA THR A 269 5.64 -0.85 -0.95
C THR A 269 4.64 -1.41 -1.94
N SER A 270 4.47 -2.73 -1.92
CA SER A 270 3.43 -3.37 -2.71
C SER A 270 2.20 -3.60 -1.84
N LEU A 271 1.08 -3.00 -2.23
CA LEU A 271 -0.23 -3.46 -1.80
C LEU A 271 -0.37 -4.94 -2.21
N VAL A 272 -0.88 -5.74 -1.28
CA VAL A 272 -1.27 -7.14 -1.49
C VAL A 272 -2.77 -7.17 -1.63
N TRP A 273 -3.24 -7.68 -2.75
CA TRP A 273 -4.66 -7.77 -3.05
C TRP A 273 -5.10 -9.20 -3.33
N ASP A 274 -6.30 -9.56 -2.87
CA ASP A 274 -6.91 -10.81 -3.24
C ASP A 274 -7.54 -10.74 -4.64
N TRP A 275 -7.18 -11.70 -5.48
CA TRP A 275 -7.78 -11.90 -6.81
C TRP A 275 -8.59 -13.20 -6.92
N GLY A 276 -8.73 -13.95 -5.82
CA GLY A 276 -9.65 -15.09 -5.73
C GLY A 276 -11.11 -14.65 -5.89
N ASN A 277 -11.45 -13.50 -5.31
CA ASN A 277 -12.66 -12.73 -5.59
C ASN A 277 -12.38 -11.23 -5.42
N VAL A 278 -11.73 -10.66 -6.43
CA VAL A 278 -11.25 -9.26 -6.44
C VAL A 278 -12.34 -8.22 -6.17
N MET A 279 -13.61 -8.55 -6.47
CA MET A 279 -14.73 -7.62 -6.28
C MET A 279 -15.19 -7.49 -4.82
N VAL A 280 -15.01 -8.54 -4.01
CA VAL A 280 -15.67 -8.65 -2.70
C VAL A 280 -14.67 -8.91 -1.58
N ASN A 281 -13.70 -9.77 -1.81
CA ASN A 281 -12.73 -10.14 -0.78
C ASN A 281 -11.96 -8.91 -0.26
N PRO A 282 -11.49 -7.98 -1.12
CA PRO A 282 -10.82 -6.79 -0.62
C PRO A 282 -11.69 -5.78 0.10
N ARG A 283 -12.92 -5.53 -0.39
CA ARG A 283 -13.94 -4.76 0.35
C ARG A 283 -14.10 -5.32 1.76
N ASN A 284 -14.05 -6.65 1.88
CA ASN A 284 -14.16 -7.36 3.14
C ASN A 284 -12.86 -7.45 3.96
N GLY A 285 -11.79 -6.80 3.53
CA GLY A 285 -10.54 -6.72 4.29
C GLY A 285 -9.45 -7.70 3.85
N LEU A 286 -9.65 -8.51 2.80
CA LEU A 286 -8.61 -9.44 2.35
C LEU A 286 -7.54 -8.70 1.52
N PHE A 287 -6.76 -7.88 2.20
CA PHE A 287 -5.63 -7.11 1.68
C PHE A 287 -4.50 -7.05 2.72
N GLY A 288 -3.33 -6.61 2.27
CA GLY A 288 -2.14 -6.45 3.11
C GLY A 288 -1.04 -5.71 2.36
N ALA A 289 0.20 -5.76 2.83
CA ALA A 289 1.34 -5.17 2.15
C ALA A 289 2.61 -6.00 2.29
N VAL A 290 3.48 -5.89 1.28
CA VAL A 290 4.90 -6.26 1.37
C VAL A 290 5.71 -4.97 1.19
N ILE A 291 6.38 -4.55 2.26
CA ILE A 291 7.21 -3.34 2.30
C ILE A 291 8.66 -3.74 2.05
N ILE A 292 9.28 -3.13 1.05
CA ILE A 292 10.69 -3.33 0.71
C ILE A 292 11.52 -2.18 1.29
N GLY A 293 12.33 -2.50 2.30
CA GLY A 293 13.28 -1.57 2.92
C GLY A 293 14.69 -1.66 2.34
N PRO A 294 15.63 -0.86 2.88
CA PRO A 294 17.00 -0.81 2.38
C PRO A 294 17.72 -2.14 2.52
N LYS A 295 18.58 -2.47 1.56
CA LYS A 295 19.37 -3.70 1.54
C LYS A 295 20.09 -3.92 2.89
N GLY A 296 19.96 -5.12 3.45
CA GLY A 296 20.62 -5.54 4.70
C GLY A 296 19.98 -5.02 5.99
N SER A 297 18.92 -4.21 5.94
CA SER A 297 18.28 -3.66 7.14
C SER A 297 17.61 -4.72 8.01
N GLN A 298 17.52 -4.44 9.30
CA GLN A 298 16.80 -5.22 10.28
C GLN A 298 15.54 -4.50 10.73
N TYR A 299 14.52 -5.27 11.12
CA TYR A 299 13.24 -4.74 11.57
C TYR A 299 13.00 -5.17 13.01
N ARG A 300 12.71 -4.20 13.88
CA ARG A 300 12.37 -4.49 15.27
C ARG A 300 11.06 -3.84 15.69
N ASP A 301 10.39 -4.45 16.65
CA ASP A 301 9.21 -3.90 17.28
C ASP A 301 9.58 -2.61 18.04
N PRO A 302 8.92 -1.47 17.78
CA PRO A 302 9.27 -0.20 18.40
C PRO A 302 9.16 -0.20 19.92
N LYS A 303 8.32 -1.07 20.53
CA LYS A 303 8.06 -1.07 21.97
C LYS A 303 9.00 -2.01 22.72
N THR A 304 9.19 -3.21 22.18
CA THR A 304 9.89 -4.31 22.84
C THR A 304 11.31 -4.52 22.33
N GLY A 305 11.63 -3.99 21.13
CA GLY A 305 12.92 -4.21 20.46
C GLY A 305 13.10 -5.61 19.88
N ALA A 306 12.08 -6.47 19.95
CA ALA A 306 12.13 -7.81 19.38
C ALA A 306 12.27 -7.77 17.86
N ASP A 307 13.01 -8.70 17.26
CA ASP A 307 13.08 -8.85 15.81
C ASP A 307 11.72 -9.27 15.25
N ILE A 308 11.22 -8.46 14.30
CA ILE A 308 9.94 -8.67 13.62
C ILE A 308 10.11 -8.86 12.11
N SER A 309 11.32 -9.13 11.64
CA SER A 309 11.63 -9.30 10.21
C SER A 309 10.81 -10.41 9.53
N LEU A 310 10.34 -11.39 10.29
CA LEU A 310 9.46 -12.48 9.83
C LEU A 310 8.07 -12.47 10.51
N LYS A 311 7.66 -11.33 11.08
CA LYS A 311 6.39 -11.18 11.79
C LYS A 311 5.44 -10.24 11.04
N ASN A 312 4.16 -10.32 11.39
CA ASN A 312 3.13 -9.42 10.91
C ASN A 312 3.07 -8.20 11.83
N SER A 313 3.45 -7.03 11.33
CA SER A 313 3.31 -5.81 12.11
C SER A 313 3.10 -4.61 11.21
N TRP A 314 2.08 -3.81 11.50
CA TRP A 314 1.86 -2.56 10.78
C TRP A 314 2.91 -1.50 11.13
N ALA A 315 3.59 -1.60 12.27
CA ALA A 315 4.62 -0.66 12.73
C ALA A 315 5.96 -1.35 13.04
N ALA A 316 7.07 -0.75 12.62
CA ALA A 316 8.42 -1.26 12.83
C ALA A 316 9.44 -0.14 12.96
N ASP A 317 10.55 -0.40 13.64
CA ASP A 317 11.77 0.37 13.45
C ASP A 317 12.59 -0.29 12.33
N VAL A 318 13.09 0.52 11.41
CA VAL A 318 14.05 0.09 10.38
C VAL A 318 15.44 0.48 10.83
N ILE A 319 16.22 -0.53 11.18
CA ILE A 319 17.62 -0.39 11.57
C ILE A 319 18.48 -0.66 10.34
N ILE A 320 19.02 0.40 9.76
CA ILE A 320 19.76 0.33 8.51
C ILE A 320 21.16 -0.21 8.78
N ASP A 321 21.55 -1.23 8.00
CA ASP A 321 22.93 -1.71 7.99
C ASP A 321 23.81 -0.73 7.20
N ARG A 322 24.61 0.06 7.94
CA ARG A 322 25.53 1.06 7.41
C ARG A 322 26.83 0.46 6.83
N SER A 323 27.04 -0.85 6.94
CA SER A 323 28.15 -1.54 6.26
C SER A 323 27.87 -1.80 4.79
N VAL A 324 26.59 -1.77 4.39
CA VAL A 324 26.17 -1.93 3.00
C VAL A 324 26.44 -0.65 2.20
N GLN A 325 27.03 -0.79 1.03
CA GLN A 325 27.32 0.33 0.12
C GLN A 325 26.04 1.14 -0.18
N GLY A 326 26.11 2.46 0.00
CA GLY A 326 24.98 3.39 -0.20
C GLY A 326 24.15 3.67 1.06
N ASN A 327 24.35 2.90 2.14
CA ASN A 327 23.64 3.09 3.41
C ASN A 327 24.43 3.88 4.47
N GLU A 328 25.68 4.26 4.20
CA GLU A 328 26.66 4.72 5.19
C GLU A 328 26.17 5.94 5.99
N ARG A 329 25.39 6.80 5.34
CA ARG A 329 24.90 8.08 5.90
C ARG A 329 23.41 8.08 6.24
N ARG A 330 22.72 6.95 6.04
CA ARG A 330 21.27 6.87 6.23
C ARG A 330 20.89 6.78 7.72
N ALA A 331 19.81 7.46 8.07
CA ALA A 331 19.22 7.41 9.40
C ALA A 331 18.30 6.19 9.54
N ASN A 332 18.30 5.59 10.72
CA ASN A 332 17.21 4.68 11.10
C ASN A 332 15.91 5.47 11.14
N TYR A 333 14.78 4.80 10.92
CA TYR A 333 13.48 5.46 10.87
C TYR A 333 12.37 4.56 11.41
N ARG A 334 11.26 5.19 11.83
CA ARG A 334 10.00 4.50 12.14
C ARG A 334 9.25 4.25 10.84
N ASP A 335 8.71 3.06 10.69
CA ASP A 335 8.04 2.60 9.48
C ASP A 335 6.66 2.10 9.84
N VAL A 336 5.61 2.72 9.30
CA VAL A 336 4.21 2.42 9.65
C VAL A 336 3.33 2.31 8.42
N ALA A 337 2.42 1.33 8.40
CA ALA A 337 1.49 1.09 7.31
C ALA A 337 0.04 1.42 7.72
N LEU A 338 -0.59 2.30 6.95
CA LEU A 338 -1.97 2.71 7.06
C LEU A 338 -2.75 2.29 5.81
N PHE A 339 -3.69 1.38 5.99
CA PHE A 339 -4.57 0.82 4.98
C PHE A 339 -5.92 1.52 5.08
N PHE A 340 -6.16 2.44 4.15
CA PHE A 340 -7.41 3.13 4.03
C PHE A 340 -8.39 2.29 3.22
N GLN A 341 -9.65 2.28 3.65
CA GLN A 341 -10.73 1.64 2.92
C GLN A 341 -12.01 2.48 2.98
N ASP A 342 -12.74 2.48 1.87
CA ASP A 342 -14.12 2.94 1.76
C ASP A 342 -14.86 2.19 0.66
N GLU A 343 -16.18 2.10 0.80
CA GLU A 343 -17.06 1.49 -0.21
C GLU A 343 -18.10 2.46 -0.79
N ASP A 344 -18.05 3.74 -0.39
CA ASP A 344 -19.03 4.72 -0.80
C ASP A 344 -18.75 5.20 -2.22
N ASN A 345 -19.39 4.60 -3.22
CA ASN A 345 -19.28 5.04 -4.61
C ASN A 345 -20.16 6.27 -4.93
N ILE A 346 -21.00 6.74 -3.99
CA ILE A 346 -21.99 7.80 -4.22
C ILE A 346 -21.47 9.17 -3.76
N ILE A 347 -20.68 9.23 -2.70
CA ILE A 347 -20.23 10.50 -2.11
C ILE A 347 -19.42 11.36 -3.10
N GLY A 348 -19.82 12.62 -3.26
CA GLY A 348 -19.16 13.60 -4.12
C GLY A 348 -19.43 13.44 -5.62
N THR A 349 -20.43 12.64 -6.00
CA THR A 349 -20.89 12.51 -7.38
C THR A 349 -21.89 13.61 -7.74
N SER A 350 -22.15 13.78 -9.04
CA SER A 350 -23.01 14.84 -9.57
C SER A 350 -24.50 14.47 -9.69
N PHE A 351 -24.96 13.40 -9.04
CA PHE A 351 -26.36 12.97 -9.10
C PHE A 351 -27.14 13.32 -7.82
N MET A 352 -28.44 13.62 -7.98
CA MET A 352 -29.33 13.92 -6.85
C MET A 352 -29.83 12.63 -6.17
N PRO A 353 -29.97 12.61 -4.83
CA PRO A 353 -29.62 13.68 -3.89
C PRO A 353 -28.11 13.81 -3.68
N TYR A 354 -27.62 15.04 -3.56
CA TYR A 354 -26.22 15.31 -3.24
C TYR A 354 -25.96 14.98 -1.77
N VAL A 355 -25.45 13.78 -1.52
CA VAL A 355 -25.10 13.34 -0.16
C VAL A 355 -23.87 14.08 0.36
N GLN A 356 -23.87 14.40 1.66
CA GLN A 356 -22.77 15.11 2.30
C GLN A 356 -21.93 14.20 3.20
N ASN A 357 -22.54 13.13 3.72
CA ASN A 357 -21.88 12.17 4.58
C ASN A 357 -21.55 10.86 3.85
N VAL A 358 -20.41 10.27 4.22
CA VAL A 358 -19.99 8.93 3.78
C VAL A 358 -20.90 7.87 4.41
N ALA A 359 -21.26 6.86 3.65
CA ALA A 359 -21.96 5.67 4.12
C ALA A 359 -21.21 4.39 3.74
N GLY A 360 -21.64 3.27 4.32
CA GLY A 360 -20.97 1.99 4.15
C GLY A 360 -19.76 1.83 5.06
N LEU A 361 -18.99 0.79 4.78
CA LEU A 361 -17.77 0.42 5.47
C LEU A 361 -16.64 1.40 5.13
N THR A 362 -16.08 2.03 6.16
CA THR A 362 -14.96 2.96 6.05
C THR A 362 -14.03 2.79 7.24
N GLY A 363 -12.73 2.88 7.01
CA GLY A 363 -11.76 2.79 8.10
C GLY A 363 -10.31 2.82 7.68
N ILE A 364 -9.46 2.68 8.70
CA ILE A 364 -8.01 2.59 8.63
C ILE A 364 -7.58 1.36 9.44
N ASN A 365 -6.90 0.40 8.81
CA ASN A 365 -6.42 -0.83 9.45
C ASN A 365 -7.52 -1.60 10.23
N TYR A 366 -8.70 -1.74 9.64
CA TYR A 366 -9.89 -2.32 10.29
C TYR A 366 -10.33 -1.57 11.55
N ARG A 367 -10.13 -0.25 11.60
CA ARG A 367 -10.56 0.64 12.67
C ARG A 367 -11.27 1.86 12.12
N SER A 368 -12.17 2.44 12.89
CA SER A 368 -12.84 3.68 12.54
C SER A 368 -13.22 4.45 13.81
N GLU A 369 -13.05 5.76 13.79
CA GLU A 369 -13.37 6.65 14.91
C GLU A 369 -14.38 7.75 14.49
N PRO A 370 -15.66 7.41 14.22
CA PRO A 370 -16.62 8.36 13.65
C PRO A 370 -16.98 9.52 14.58
N TYR A 371 -17.15 10.73 14.03
CA TYR A 371 -17.45 11.92 14.83
C TYR A 371 -18.82 11.84 15.47
N LYS A 372 -19.85 11.37 14.74
CA LYS A 372 -21.22 11.23 15.29
C LYS A 372 -21.23 10.42 16.60
N TYR A 373 -20.49 9.31 16.63
CA TYR A 373 -20.33 8.52 17.84
C TYR A 373 -19.64 9.32 18.96
N ARG A 374 -18.56 10.06 18.64
CA ARG A 374 -17.87 10.90 19.62
C ARG A 374 -18.76 12.00 20.18
N GLU A 375 -19.56 12.66 19.35
CA GLU A 375 -20.54 13.68 19.76
C GLU A 375 -21.57 13.09 20.73
N GLU A 376 -22.12 11.91 20.41
CA GLU A 376 -23.04 11.18 21.28
C GLU A 376 -22.41 10.80 22.63
N THR A 377 -21.09 10.58 22.67
CA THR A 377 -20.32 10.33 23.91
C THR A 377 -19.85 11.60 24.64
N GLY A 378 -20.23 12.80 24.16
CA GLY A 378 -20.00 14.08 24.84
C GLY A 378 -18.85 14.92 24.31
N CYS A 379 -18.22 14.56 23.17
CA CYS A 379 -17.29 15.47 22.49
C CYS A 379 -18.04 16.68 21.91
N SER A 380 -17.48 17.88 22.06
CA SER A 380 -17.89 19.04 21.25
C SER A 380 -17.08 19.12 19.96
N LEU A 381 -17.62 19.77 18.92
CA LEU A 381 -16.93 19.91 17.62
C LEU A 381 -15.51 20.51 17.74
N GLY A 382 -15.31 21.50 18.63
CA GLY A 382 -13.99 22.11 18.86
C GLY A 382 -12.98 21.21 19.57
N LYS A 383 -13.42 20.06 20.08
CA LYS A 383 -12.60 19.06 20.79
C LYS A 383 -12.68 17.68 20.15
N MET A 384 -13.06 17.59 18.87
CA MET A 384 -13.29 16.31 18.20
C MET A 384 -12.08 15.38 18.24
N PHE A 385 -10.89 15.95 18.08
CA PHE A 385 -9.60 15.26 18.11
C PHE A 385 -8.92 15.27 19.49
N GLN A 386 -9.67 15.56 20.55
CA GLN A 386 -9.21 15.43 21.93
C GLN A 386 -10.05 14.36 22.62
N PRO A 387 -9.57 13.74 23.70
CA PRO A 387 -10.38 12.82 24.48
C PRO A 387 -11.71 13.47 24.89
N CYS A 388 -12.85 12.82 24.60
CA CYS A 388 -14.17 13.40 24.87
C CYS A 388 -14.44 13.60 26.36
N VAL A 389 -13.88 12.71 27.20
CA VAL A 389 -13.98 12.78 28.66
C VAL A 389 -12.61 13.14 29.22
N ALA A 390 -12.50 14.35 29.79
CA ALA A 390 -11.23 14.87 30.29
C ALA A 390 -10.69 14.09 31.51
N ASP A 391 -11.57 13.59 32.37
CA ASP A 391 -11.19 12.89 33.61
C ASP A 391 -10.65 11.48 33.35
N LYS A 392 -10.94 10.90 32.19
CA LYS A 392 -10.44 9.60 31.75
C LYS A 392 -10.13 9.65 30.25
N PRO A 393 -8.99 10.25 29.88
CA PRO A 393 -8.64 10.41 28.48
C PRO A 393 -8.38 9.03 27.85
N GLU A 394 -9.02 8.76 26.72
CA GLU A 394 -8.83 7.55 25.93
C GLU A 394 -8.38 7.93 24.53
N ASP A 395 -7.38 7.19 24.02
CA ASP A 395 -6.93 7.30 22.64
C ASP A 395 -8.01 6.78 21.67
N PRO A 396 -8.05 7.29 20.42
CA PRO A 396 -8.94 6.76 19.39
C PRO A 396 -8.61 5.29 19.11
N VAL A 397 -9.58 4.54 18.59
CA VAL A 397 -9.36 3.12 18.29
C VAL A 397 -8.54 2.90 17.02
N THR A 398 -8.34 3.95 16.23
CA THR A 398 -7.50 3.97 15.03
C THR A 398 -6.01 3.89 15.38
N PRO A 399 -5.14 3.55 14.41
CA PRO A 399 -3.71 3.38 14.69
C PRO A 399 -3.07 4.59 15.39
N LEU A 400 -2.32 4.33 16.46
CA LEU A 400 -1.52 5.33 17.16
C LEU A 400 -0.07 5.22 16.71
N ILE A 401 0.41 6.17 15.91
CA ILE A 401 1.81 6.23 15.50
C ILE A 401 2.61 6.88 16.62
N GLU A 402 3.56 6.16 17.20
CA GLU A 402 4.41 6.67 18.29
C GLU A 402 5.85 6.84 17.79
N ALA A 403 6.42 8.02 17.99
CA ALA A 403 7.80 8.34 17.61
C ALA A 403 8.40 9.33 18.62
N HIS A 404 9.71 9.27 18.88
CA HIS A 404 10.35 10.33 19.66
C HIS A 404 10.47 11.61 18.83
N ALA A 405 10.47 12.75 19.52
CA ALA A 405 10.71 14.04 18.90
C ALA A 405 12.01 14.06 18.08
N GLY A 406 11.91 14.33 16.78
CA GLY A 406 13.02 14.30 15.84
C GLY A 406 13.29 12.95 15.17
N ASP A 407 12.58 11.88 15.52
CA ASP A 407 12.66 10.61 14.79
C ASP A 407 12.14 10.79 13.36
N PRO A 408 12.84 10.31 12.33
CA PRO A 408 12.28 10.19 10.99
C PRO A 408 11.19 9.12 10.96
N VAL A 409 10.10 9.39 10.24
CA VAL A 409 8.94 8.48 10.11
C VAL A 409 8.58 8.33 8.63
N ARG A 410 8.49 7.09 8.16
CA ARG A 410 7.91 6.72 6.86
C ARG A 410 6.52 6.15 7.09
N ILE A 411 5.52 6.83 6.55
CA ILE A 411 4.12 6.38 6.58
C ILE A 411 3.75 5.87 5.19
N HIS A 412 3.47 4.56 5.10
CA HIS A 412 2.91 3.93 3.92
C HIS A 412 1.39 4.13 3.95
N VAL A 413 0.86 4.91 3.03
CA VAL A 413 -0.57 5.15 2.83
C VAL A 413 -1.02 4.27 1.69
N LEU A 414 -1.85 3.26 1.99
CA LEU A 414 -2.34 2.30 1.02
C LEU A 414 -3.84 2.48 0.81
N GLY A 415 -4.24 2.73 -0.43
CA GLY A 415 -5.64 2.67 -0.85
C GLY A 415 -6.09 1.22 -1.03
N ALA A 416 -6.39 0.53 0.07
CA ALA A 416 -6.53 -0.92 0.08
C ALA A 416 -7.81 -1.43 -0.61
N ASN A 417 -8.90 -0.68 -0.47
CA ASN A 417 -10.12 -0.80 -1.25
C ASN A 417 -10.86 0.52 -1.14
N ASN A 418 -10.84 1.32 -2.21
CA ASN A 418 -11.44 2.65 -2.18
C ASN A 418 -12.30 2.89 -3.42
N GLU A 419 -13.54 3.31 -3.19
CA GLU A 419 -14.47 3.66 -4.25
C GLU A 419 -14.32 5.11 -4.72
N GLN A 420 -13.56 5.90 -3.99
CA GLN A 420 -13.39 7.33 -4.19
C GLN A 420 -11.99 7.76 -3.80
N ASN A 421 -11.55 8.92 -4.31
CA ASN A 421 -10.26 9.45 -3.89
C ASN A 421 -10.33 10.04 -2.49
N GLN A 422 -9.16 10.01 -1.86
CA GLN A 422 -8.91 10.39 -0.49
C GLN A 422 -7.68 11.28 -0.42
N MET A 423 -7.59 12.11 0.63
CA MET A 423 -6.52 13.08 0.77
C MET A 423 -5.79 12.82 2.09
N PHE A 424 -4.59 12.25 2.07
CA PHE A 424 -3.86 11.99 3.31
C PHE A 424 -3.09 13.22 3.76
N SER A 425 -3.11 13.49 5.08
CA SER A 425 -2.34 14.56 5.70
C SER A 425 -1.83 14.16 7.08
N VAL A 426 -0.79 14.85 7.54
CA VAL A 426 -0.37 14.86 8.94
C VAL A 426 -0.21 16.30 9.39
N GLU A 427 -0.93 16.69 10.43
CA GLU A 427 -0.91 18.04 10.97
C GLU A 427 0.52 18.53 11.22
N LYS A 428 0.86 19.69 10.67
CA LYS A 428 2.16 20.38 10.85
C LYS A 428 3.39 19.58 10.39
N HIS A 429 3.20 18.52 9.61
CA HIS A 429 4.28 17.75 9.01
C HIS A 429 4.19 17.86 7.48
N GLU A 430 5.37 17.95 6.88
CA GLU A 430 5.54 18.01 5.44
C GLU A 430 6.55 16.94 5.01
N TRP A 431 6.45 16.51 3.76
CA TRP A 431 7.36 15.57 3.13
C TRP A 431 7.54 15.91 1.65
N PRO A 432 8.66 15.49 1.02
CA PRO A 432 8.84 15.68 -0.41
C PRO A 432 7.79 14.90 -1.22
N ILE A 433 7.20 15.55 -2.24
CA ILE A 433 6.33 14.87 -3.21
C ILE A 433 7.08 13.78 -3.99
N GLU A 434 8.36 14.04 -4.29
CA GLU A 434 9.29 13.14 -4.95
C GLU A 434 10.44 12.79 -3.98
N PRO A 435 10.32 11.73 -3.17
CA PRO A 435 11.23 11.48 -2.05
C PRO A 435 12.67 11.13 -2.45
N TYR A 436 12.85 10.73 -3.69
CA TYR A 436 14.15 10.38 -4.25
C TYR A 436 14.83 11.58 -4.93
N MET A 437 14.07 12.65 -5.24
CA MET A 437 14.57 13.84 -5.93
C MET A 437 15.06 14.90 -4.94
N ARG A 438 16.30 15.35 -5.13
CA ARG A 438 16.85 16.42 -4.29
C ARG A 438 16.17 17.75 -4.63
N GLY A 439 15.62 18.41 -3.61
CA GLY A 439 14.98 19.71 -3.76
C GLY A 439 13.54 19.63 -4.28
N ALA A 440 12.94 18.44 -4.24
CA ALA A 440 11.51 18.27 -4.50
C ALA A 440 10.66 19.14 -3.57
N ASP A 441 9.54 19.62 -4.10
CA ASP A 441 8.57 20.40 -3.35
C ASP A 441 8.07 19.62 -2.13
N GLN A 442 7.93 20.35 -1.02
CA GLN A 442 7.35 19.80 0.21
C GLN A 442 5.83 19.96 0.16
N ILE A 443 5.13 18.90 0.54
CA ILE A 443 3.68 18.86 0.63
C ILE A 443 3.26 18.39 2.02
N SER A 444 2.12 18.89 2.49
CA SER A 444 1.48 18.47 3.75
C SER A 444 0.23 17.62 3.53
N VAL A 445 -0.23 17.52 2.28
CA VAL A 445 -1.40 16.75 1.86
C VAL A 445 -1.12 16.12 0.51
N VAL A 446 -1.54 14.88 0.31
CA VAL A 446 -1.41 14.15 -0.95
C VAL A 446 -2.67 13.35 -1.24
N GLU A 447 -3.11 13.36 -2.49
CA GLU A 447 -4.22 12.54 -2.97
C GLU A 447 -3.80 11.09 -3.17
N PHE A 448 -4.68 10.15 -2.84
CA PHE A 448 -4.55 8.74 -3.18
C PHE A 448 -5.93 8.12 -3.45
N SER A 449 -5.97 7.02 -4.18
CA SER A 449 -7.20 6.28 -4.45
C SER A 449 -6.96 4.76 -4.39
N GLY A 450 -7.97 3.98 -4.79
CA GLY A 450 -7.90 2.51 -4.72
C GLY A 450 -6.70 1.98 -5.50
N SER A 451 -6.00 1.00 -4.92
CA SER A 451 -4.77 0.37 -5.45
C SER A 451 -3.50 1.23 -5.48
N GLU A 452 -3.58 2.50 -5.08
CA GLU A 452 -2.39 3.35 -4.95
C GLU A 452 -1.68 3.13 -3.62
N VAL A 453 -0.37 3.35 -3.66
CA VAL A 453 0.49 3.39 -2.49
C VAL A 453 1.29 4.67 -2.53
N ILE A 454 1.31 5.37 -1.40
CA ILE A 454 2.07 6.60 -1.22
C ILE A 454 2.94 6.46 0.02
N ASP A 455 4.16 6.96 -0.08
CA ASP A 455 5.10 7.04 1.02
C ASP A 455 5.23 8.49 1.49
N ALA A 456 4.73 8.80 2.68
CA ALA A 456 4.99 10.07 3.33
C ALA A 456 6.26 9.97 4.18
N PHE A 457 7.34 10.57 3.70
CA PHE A 457 8.64 10.61 4.38
C PHE A 457 8.77 11.84 5.28
N ILE A 458 8.27 11.72 6.50
CA ILE A 458 8.40 12.74 7.52
C ILE A 458 9.83 12.73 8.04
N SER A 459 10.57 13.81 7.78
CA SER A 459 11.99 13.92 8.15
C SER A 459 12.23 14.01 9.66
N SER A 460 11.25 14.54 10.41
CA SER A 460 11.36 14.80 11.85
C SER A 460 9.98 14.84 12.49
N ALA A 461 9.68 13.87 13.36
CA ALA A 461 8.48 13.87 14.20
C ALA A 461 8.46 15.11 15.13
N GLY A 462 7.35 15.82 15.16
CA GLY A 462 7.17 17.11 15.84
C GLY A 462 7.51 18.32 14.94
N GLY A 463 7.70 18.08 13.65
CA GLY A 463 8.10 19.07 12.65
C GLY A 463 9.54 19.56 12.81
N PRO A 464 9.89 20.68 12.15
CA PRO A 464 11.24 21.26 12.19
C PRO A 464 11.73 21.61 13.61
N TYR A 465 10.80 21.87 14.53
CA TYR A 465 11.08 22.25 15.91
C TYR A 465 11.03 21.08 16.89
N LYS A 466 10.77 19.85 16.42
CA LYS A 466 10.76 18.62 17.25
C LYS A 466 9.86 18.76 18.48
N LEU A 467 8.68 19.37 18.32
CA LEU A 467 7.79 19.63 19.45
C LEU A 467 7.03 18.34 19.82
N PRO A 468 7.18 17.83 21.05
CA PRO A 468 6.34 16.73 21.54
C PRO A 468 4.86 17.15 21.59
N GLY A 469 3.97 16.18 21.39
CA GLY A 469 2.53 16.40 21.35
C GLY A 469 1.82 15.38 20.45
N ASP A 470 0.51 15.39 20.50
CA ASP A 470 -0.33 14.61 19.59
C ASP A 470 -0.68 15.48 18.38
N TYR A 471 -0.36 14.98 17.19
CA TYR A 471 -0.70 15.59 15.91
C TYR A 471 -1.71 14.71 15.20
N VAL A 472 -2.70 15.31 14.55
CA VAL A 472 -3.71 14.53 13.82
C VAL A 472 -3.16 14.11 12.46
N TYR A 473 -3.18 12.82 12.15
CA TYR A 473 -3.21 12.37 10.76
C TYR A 473 -4.67 12.12 10.36
N SER A 474 -5.06 12.51 9.17
CA SER A 474 -6.45 12.37 8.74
C SER A 474 -6.62 12.39 7.23
N ASN A 475 -7.78 11.91 6.79
CA ASN A 475 -8.28 12.17 5.46
C ASN A 475 -8.84 13.61 5.39
N GLN A 476 -8.21 14.49 4.60
CA GLN A 476 -8.60 15.90 4.44
C GLN A 476 -9.86 16.09 3.59
N ARG A 477 -10.39 15.03 2.98
CA ARG A 477 -11.76 15.05 2.47
C ARG A 477 -12.70 14.85 3.66
N LEU A 478 -13.16 15.97 4.22
CA LEU A 478 -13.83 16.06 5.53
C LEU A 478 -14.87 14.96 5.83
N PRO A 479 -15.78 14.57 4.90
CA PRO A 479 -16.73 13.48 5.15
C PRO A 479 -16.10 12.16 5.59
N TYR A 480 -14.88 11.86 5.12
CA TYR A 480 -14.15 10.65 5.52
C TYR A 480 -13.49 10.77 6.89
N SER A 481 -12.98 11.95 7.23
CA SER A 481 -12.51 12.21 8.60
C SER A 481 -13.68 12.09 9.58
N GLN A 482 -14.84 12.67 9.23
CA GLN A 482 -16.09 12.56 10.00
C GLN A 482 -16.57 11.11 10.14
N SER A 483 -16.37 10.27 9.12
CA SER A 483 -16.70 8.86 9.16
C SER A 483 -15.65 7.98 9.85
N GLY A 484 -14.56 8.58 10.35
CA GLY A 484 -13.61 7.94 11.25
C GLY A 484 -12.24 7.61 10.67
N GLN A 485 -11.87 8.17 9.51
CA GLN A 485 -10.53 8.03 8.94
C GLN A 485 -9.55 9.10 9.45
N TRP A 486 -9.20 9.01 10.73
CA TRP A 486 -8.19 9.85 11.36
C TRP A 486 -7.55 9.12 12.55
N GLY A 487 -6.41 9.61 13.04
CA GLY A 487 -5.76 9.12 14.25
C GLY A 487 -4.62 10.04 14.67
N TYR A 488 -3.74 9.57 15.56
CA TYR A 488 -2.64 10.38 16.08
C TYR A 488 -1.27 9.93 15.57
N LEU A 489 -0.45 10.92 15.21
CA LEU A 489 1.00 10.87 15.34
C LEU A 489 1.37 11.46 16.70
N ARG A 490 1.63 10.59 17.66
CA ARG A 490 2.07 10.95 19.01
C ARG A 490 3.58 11.08 19.05
N VAL A 491 4.02 12.33 19.20
CA VAL A 491 5.44 12.70 19.29
C VAL A 491 5.82 12.76 20.77
N LEU A 492 6.64 11.79 21.16
CA LEU A 492 7.08 11.59 22.53
C LEU A 492 8.28 12.49 22.87
N PRO A 493 8.38 13.03 24.09
CA PRO A 493 9.60 13.69 24.55
C PRO A 493 10.81 12.76 24.46
N ALA A 494 12.00 13.33 24.27
CA ALA A 494 13.24 12.57 24.30
C ALA A 494 13.37 11.83 25.65
N GLY A 495 13.55 10.51 25.61
CA GLY A 495 13.71 9.66 26.80
C GLY A 495 12.42 8.99 27.31
N ASP A 496 11.25 9.27 26.73
CA ASP A 496 10.03 8.50 26.97
C ASP A 496 10.26 7.01 26.63
N GLN A 497 9.76 6.11 27.46
CA GLN A 497 10.04 4.66 27.36
C GLN A 497 8.90 3.87 26.70
N ARG A 498 7.84 4.52 26.21
CA ARG A 498 6.74 3.85 25.48
C ARG A 498 7.20 3.17 24.20
N VAL A 499 8.22 3.74 23.56
CA VAL A 499 8.95 3.14 22.44
C VAL A 499 10.45 3.24 22.70
N MET A 500 11.23 2.30 22.16
CA MET A 500 12.68 2.30 22.21
C MET A 500 13.25 3.39 21.28
N PRO A 501 14.37 4.04 21.62
CA PRO A 501 15.01 5.03 20.75
C PRO A 501 15.60 4.38 19.49
N LEU A 502 15.50 5.04 18.33
CA LEU A 502 16.03 4.55 17.04
C LEU A 502 17.56 4.43 17.00
N SER A 503 18.26 5.21 17.83
CA SER A 503 19.70 5.11 18.03
C SER A 503 19.97 4.51 19.41
N GLY A 504 20.92 3.58 19.52
CA GLY A 504 21.27 2.93 20.80
C GLY A 504 21.87 3.85 21.87
N ALA A 505 21.84 5.17 21.67
CA ALA A 505 22.27 6.13 22.66
C ALA A 505 21.08 6.51 23.56
N VAL A 506 21.15 6.08 24.81
CA VAL A 506 20.43 6.75 25.92
C VAL A 506 20.74 8.25 25.81
N PRO A 507 19.74 9.14 25.91
CA PRO A 507 20.02 10.58 25.88
C PRO A 507 20.77 10.96 27.15
N GLY A 508 22.10 10.98 27.06
CA GLY A 508 22.91 11.75 27.98
C GLY A 508 22.49 13.20 27.83
N VAL A 509 22.09 13.81 28.94
CA VAL A 509 21.75 15.24 29.05
C VAL A 509 22.86 16.07 28.41
N LYS A 510 22.68 16.45 27.14
CA LYS A 510 23.50 17.47 26.49
C LYS A 510 22.57 18.59 26.04
N LYS A 511 22.84 19.76 26.60
CA LYS A 511 22.26 21.05 26.24
C LYS A 511 22.37 21.25 24.73
N ALA A 512 21.40 22.00 24.19
CA ALA A 512 21.28 22.35 22.79
C ALA A 512 22.58 22.96 22.25
N GLU A 513 23.37 22.14 21.58
CA GLU A 513 24.22 22.57 20.48
C GLU A 513 23.49 22.19 19.20
N THR A 514 23.50 23.10 18.22
CA THR A 514 22.96 22.86 16.88
C THR A 514 23.70 21.69 16.25
N MET A 515 23.14 20.49 16.41
CA MET A 515 23.55 19.34 15.60
C MET A 515 23.38 19.71 14.14
N PRO A 516 24.34 19.36 13.25
CA PRO A 516 24.11 19.46 11.82
C PRO A 516 22.81 18.71 11.47
N PRO A 517 22.07 19.15 10.43
CA PRO A 517 20.79 18.56 10.10
C PRO A 517 20.93 17.04 10.04
N ALA A 518 20.08 16.33 10.79
CA ALA A 518 20.03 14.89 10.70
C ALA A 518 19.87 14.53 9.22
N ASN A 519 20.74 13.66 8.70
CA ASN A 519 20.59 13.20 7.32
C ASN A 519 19.19 12.61 7.19
N PRO A 520 18.40 13.05 6.20
CA PRO A 520 17.01 12.63 6.11
C PRO A 520 16.94 11.11 5.89
N ALA A 521 15.91 10.45 6.43
CA ALA A 521 15.66 9.03 6.19
C ALA A 521 15.17 8.72 4.76
N LEU A 522 15.41 9.64 3.83
CA LEU A 522 14.97 9.52 2.46
C LEU A 522 15.64 8.29 1.81
N PRO A 523 14.89 7.59 0.96
CA PRO A 523 15.40 6.46 0.23
C PRO A 523 16.39 6.91 -0.83
N VAL A 524 17.29 6.02 -1.25
CA VAL A 524 18.28 6.32 -2.30
C VAL A 524 17.75 5.78 -3.61
N ALA A 525 17.74 6.61 -4.66
CA ALA A 525 17.33 6.16 -5.99
C ALA A 525 18.17 4.94 -6.41
N ALA A 526 17.51 3.92 -6.95
CA ALA A 526 18.21 2.80 -7.58
C ALA A 526 19.03 3.37 -8.75
N ARG A 527 20.35 3.18 -8.70
CA ARG A 527 21.28 3.61 -9.76
C ARG A 527 21.30 2.65 -10.93
#